data_AF-A0A932VBW9-F1
#
_entry.id   AF-A0A932VBW9-F1
#
_cell.length_a   1.000
_cell.length_b   1.000
_cell.length_c   1.000
_cell.angle_alpha   90.00
_cell.angle_beta   90.00
_cell.angle_gamma   90.00
#
_symmetry.space_group_name_H-M   'P 1'
#
loop_
_entity.id
_entity.type
_entity.pdbx_description
1 polymer ?
#
loop_
_entity_poly.entity_id
_entity_poly.type
_entity_poly.pdbx_seq_one_letter_code
_entity_poly.pdbx_strand_id
1 'polypeptide(L)'
;MLKILSGLIAPTSGEARVLGFDPFQRPIEFRRKIALVMGQKAQLWWDLPAVDAFDLLRAIYDIPTPIYKERLHTLATLLDVTKHLNTQIRRLSLGERMKMELIGALIHWPNVIFLDEPTIGLDILAAHKLREFLKEFNRLEKATIILTSHNMEDIEKLCSRVLIMRTGEIIYDGTANGLTEKGECRLRVRLMQSPTVDELAHVTGLAPSAIFLQNKGPEAAAGDDDEDDHKPIFFTLKYDNIVAILQKIMTTYTIINMGIEEPSLENVIQRLFQ
;
A
#
# COMPACT_ATOMS: atom_id res chain seq x y z
N MET A 1 -12.68 -10.40 -0.24
CA MET A 1 -13.26 -9.66 0.90
C MET A 1 -14.04 -8.41 0.48
N LEU A 2 -13.43 -7.42 -0.20
CA LEU A 2 -14.10 -6.15 -0.57
C LEU A 2 -15.44 -6.31 -1.29
N LYS A 3 -15.56 -7.28 -2.20
CA LYS A 3 -16.82 -7.60 -2.90
C LYS A 3 -17.94 -8.06 -1.96
N ILE A 4 -17.62 -8.72 -0.85
CA ILE A 4 -18.60 -9.13 0.17
C ILE A 4 -19.02 -7.91 0.98
N LEU A 5 -18.06 -7.12 1.47
CA LEU A 5 -18.32 -5.91 2.27
C LEU A 5 -19.08 -4.82 1.50
N SER A 6 -18.91 -4.75 0.19
CA SER A 6 -19.67 -3.84 -0.69
C SER A 6 -21.03 -4.41 -1.15
N GLY A 7 -21.35 -5.66 -0.80
CA GLY A 7 -22.61 -6.30 -1.16
C GLY A 7 -22.70 -6.77 -2.61
N LEU A 8 -21.57 -6.98 -3.31
CA LEU A 8 -21.58 -7.55 -4.67
C LEU A 8 -21.69 -9.08 -4.67
N ILE A 9 -21.26 -9.74 -3.60
CA ILE A 9 -21.26 -11.21 -3.47
C ILE A 9 -21.74 -11.57 -2.05
N ALA A 10 -22.60 -12.58 -1.93
CA ALA A 10 -23.01 -13.11 -0.63
C ALA A 10 -21.86 -13.90 0.03
N PRO A 11 -21.69 -13.83 1.36
CA PRO A 11 -20.79 -14.74 2.05
C PRO A 11 -21.31 -16.18 1.96
N THR A 12 -20.41 -17.16 1.77
CA THR A 12 -20.76 -18.59 1.79
C THR A 12 -21.19 -19.04 3.20
N SER A 13 -20.58 -18.46 4.23
CA SER A 13 -20.92 -18.66 5.64
C SER A 13 -20.48 -17.45 6.46
N GLY A 14 -20.99 -17.33 7.69
CA GLY A 14 -20.73 -16.20 8.57
C GLY A 14 -21.61 -14.98 8.28
N GLU A 15 -21.29 -13.87 8.92
CA GLU A 15 -22.04 -12.61 8.82
C GLU A 15 -21.08 -11.46 8.51
N ALA A 16 -21.54 -10.51 7.68
CA ALA A 16 -20.84 -9.26 7.42
C ALA A 16 -21.77 -8.09 7.71
N ARG A 17 -21.28 -7.09 8.47
CA ARG A 17 -22.01 -5.85 8.71
C ARG A 17 -21.16 -4.65 8.34
N VAL A 18 -21.76 -3.69 7.63
CA VAL A 18 -21.13 -2.42 7.29
C VAL A 18 -22.11 -1.31 7.60
N LEU A 19 -21.70 -0.35 8.45
CA LEU A 19 -22.58 0.71 8.95
C LEU A 19 -23.88 0.19 9.60
N GLY A 20 -23.82 -1.01 10.19
CA GLY A 20 -24.98 -1.68 10.79
C GLY A 20 -25.89 -2.43 9.80
N PHE A 21 -25.65 -2.32 8.50
CA PHE A 21 -26.42 -3.02 7.45
C PHE A 21 -25.78 -4.37 7.09
N ASP A 22 -26.62 -5.32 6.67
CA ASP A 22 -26.20 -6.46 5.86
C ASP A 22 -25.92 -5.96 4.42
N PRO A 23 -24.65 -5.99 3.96
CA PRO A 23 -24.28 -5.49 2.64
C PRO A 23 -25.02 -6.20 1.51
N PHE A 24 -25.35 -7.48 1.64
CA PHE A 24 -25.92 -8.27 0.56
C PHE A 24 -27.36 -7.83 0.21
N GLN A 25 -28.10 -7.32 1.18
CA GLN A 25 -29.45 -6.77 0.97
C GLN A 25 -29.45 -5.46 0.16
N ARG A 26 -28.30 -4.74 0.14
CA ARG A 26 -28.08 -3.50 -0.62
C ARG A 26 -29.22 -2.45 -0.55
N PRO A 27 -29.78 -2.13 0.65
CA PRO A 27 -30.78 -1.07 0.74
C PRO A 27 -30.23 0.25 0.21
N ILE A 28 -31.11 1.13 -0.27
CA ILE A 28 -30.70 2.43 -0.86
C ILE A 28 -29.86 3.23 0.15
N GLU A 29 -30.25 3.24 1.43
CA GLU A 29 -29.52 3.93 2.50
C GLU A 29 -28.08 3.45 2.66
N PHE A 30 -27.83 2.15 2.50
CA PHE A 30 -26.49 1.58 2.54
C PHE A 30 -25.68 2.00 1.30
N ARG A 31 -26.27 1.83 0.11
CA ARG A 31 -25.60 2.17 -1.16
C ARG A 31 -25.21 3.65 -1.26
N ARG A 32 -26.01 4.55 -0.68
CA ARG A 32 -25.70 6.00 -0.61
C ARG A 32 -24.57 6.33 0.37
N LYS A 33 -24.17 5.42 1.26
CA LYS A 33 -23.13 5.67 2.28
C LYS A 33 -21.81 4.98 1.97
N ILE A 34 -21.73 4.19 0.91
CA ILE A 34 -20.50 3.50 0.52
C ILE A 34 -20.04 3.92 -0.87
N ALA A 35 -18.75 3.74 -1.12
CA ALA A 35 -18.17 3.79 -2.44
C ALA A 35 -17.26 2.58 -2.63
N LEU A 36 -17.19 2.10 -3.86
CA LEU A 36 -16.30 1.02 -4.25
C LEU A 36 -15.59 1.44 -5.51
N VAL A 37 -14.26 1.45 -5.52
CA VAL A 37 -13.45 1.73 -6.71
C VAL A 37 -12.60 0.51 -6.96
N MET A 38 -12.63 0.00 -8.20
CA MET A 38 -11.80 -1.13 -8.61
C MET A 38 -10.84 -0.64 -9.69
N GLY A 39 -9.53 -0.74 -9.46
CA GLY A 39 -8.52 -0.20 -10.39
C GLY A 39 -8.60 -0.77 -11.81
N GLN A 40 -9.21 -1.95 -11.97
CA GLN A 40 -9.36 -2.62 -13.27
C GLN A 40 -10.71 -2.38 -13.97
N LYS A 41 -11.66 -1.64 -13.37
CA LYS A 41 -13.00 -1.43 -13.96
C LYS A 41 -13.39 0.04 -13.96
N ALA A 42 -13.71 0.58 -15.14
CA ALA A 42 -14.34 1.90 -15.25
C ALA A 42 -15.78 1.87 -14.74
N GLN A 43 -16.16 2.92 -14.03
CA GLN A 43 -17.53 3.25 -13.68
C GLN A 43 -18.05 4.39 -14.55
N LEU A 44 -17.15 5.27 -14.99
CA LEU A 44 -17.51 6.38 -15.86
C LEU A 44 -17.68 5.91 -17.31
N TRP A 45 -18.61 6.57 -18.01
CA TRP A 45 -18.90 6.28 -19.41
C TRP A 45 -17.76 6.74 -20.31
N TRP A 46 -17.20 5.80 -21.08
CA TRP A 46 -15.99 5.98 -21.88
C TRP A 46 -16.06 7.12 -22.91
N ASP A 47 -17.24 7.32 -23.50
CA ASP A 47 -17.47 8.29 -24.58
C ASP A 47 -17.92 9.66 -24.09
N LEU A 48 -18.20 9.81 -22.79
CA LEU A 48 -18.63 11.09 -22.21
C LEU A 48 -17.44 11.88 -21.63
N PRO A 49 -17.51 13.22 -21.67
CA PRO A 49 -16.74 14.08 -20.77
C PRO A 49 -16.94 13.70 -19.30
N ALA A 50 -15.90 13.89 -18.48
CA ALA A 50 -15.98 13.59 -17.05
C ALA A 50 -17.09 14.40 -16.34
N VAL A 51 -17.26 15.68 -16.70
CA VAL A 51 -18.29 16.55 -16.14
C VAL A 51 -19.71 16.03 -16.38
N ASP A 52 -19.99 15.51 -17.58
CA ASP A 52 -21.32 14.96 -17.91
C ASP A 52 -21.60 13.67 -17.12
N ALA A 53 -20.57 12.84 -16.93
CA ALA A 53 -20.67 11.66 -16.08
C ALA A 53 -20.94 12.03 -14.61
N PHE A 54 -20.28 13.07 -14.10
CA PHE A 54 -20.50 13.57 -12.74
C PHE A 54 -21.89 14.19 -12.56
N ASP A 55 -22.42 14.89 -13.58
CA ASP A 55 -23.77 15.44 -13.55
C ASP A 55 -24.84 14.34 -13.52
N LEU A 56 -24.60 13.22 -14.20
CA LEU A 56 -25.45 12.04 -14.12
C LEU A 56 -25.38 11.39 -12.73
N LEU A 57 -24.18 11.23 -12.16
CA LEU A 57 -24.02 10.71 -10.79
C LEU A 57 -24.70 11.62 -9.75
N ARG A 58 -24.60 12.94 -9.90
CA ARG A 58 -25.33 13.93 -9.09
C ARG A 58 -26.83 13.66 -9.11
N ALA A 59 -27.40 13.41 -10.28
CA ALA A 59 -28.83 13.11 -10.42
C ALA A 59 -29.19 11.76 -9.79
N ILE A 60 -28.37 10.72 -9.98
CA ILE A 60 -28.59 9.38 -9.39
C ILE A 60 -28.59 9.43 -7.86
N TYR A 61 -27.67 10.18 -7.27
CA TYR A 61 -27.55 10.31 -5.81
C TYR A 61 -28.40 11.43 -5.21
N ASP A 62 -29.18 12.13 -6.04
CA ASP A 62 -30.06 13.24 -5.65
C ASP A 62 -29.32 14.33 -4.85
N ILE A 63 -28.21 14.82 -5.41
CA ILE A 63 -27.35 15.83 -4.77
C ILE A 63 -27.78 17.23 -5.23
N PRO A 64 -28.08 18.16 -4.30
CA PRO A 64 -28.40 19.55 -4.65
C PRO A 64 -27.25 20.21 -5.43
N THR A 65 -27.58 20.96 -6.47
CA THR A 65 -26.60 21.60 -7.36
C THR A 65 -25.54 22.45 -6.64
N PRO A 66 -25.87 23.27 -5.62
CA PRO A 66 -24.85 24.04 -4.90
C PRO A 66 -23.82 23.15 -4.22
N ILE A 67 -24.28 22.11 -3.52
CA ILE A 67 -23.43 21.13 -2.82
C ILE A 67 -22.58 20.36 -3.83
N TYR A 68 -23.17 19.92 -4.94
CA TYR A 68 -22.44 19.21 -5.98
C TYR A 68 -21.30 20.04 -6.57
N LYS A 69 -21.54 21.32 -6.88
CA LYS A 69 -20.51 22.21 -7.44
C LYS A 69 -19.35 22.41 -6.47
N GLU A 70 -19.64 22.60 -5.19
CA GLU A 70 -18.63 22.70 -4.14
C GLU A 70 -17.81 21.42 -4.04
N ARG A 71 -18.47 20.26 -3.93
CA ARG A 71 -17.82 18.95 -3.84
C ARG A 71 -16.95 18.64 -5.06
N LEU A 72 -17.47 18.87 -6.27
CA LEU A 72 -16.72 18.66 -7.50
C LEU A 72 -15.49 19.56 -7.55
N HIS A 73 -15.63 20.84 -7.18
CA HIS A 73 -14.52 21.78 -7.15
C HIS A 73 -13.43 21.34 -6.17
N THR A 74 -13.80 20.97 -4.94
CA THR A 74 -12.88 20.48 -3.91
C THR A 74 -12.13 19.23 -4.41
N LEU A 75 -12.86 18.20 -4.86
CA LEU A 75 -12.26 16.94 -5.31
C LEU A 75 -11.36 17.14 -6.54
N ALA A 76 -11.80 17.90 -7.55
CA ALA A 76 -11.02 18.17 -8.76
C ALA A 76 -9.75 18.99 -8.48
N THR A 77 -9.80 19.88 -7.49
CA THR A 77 -8.65 20.69 -7.06
C THR A 77 -7.64 19.83 -6.30
N LEU A 78 -8.08 19.02 -5.33
CA LEU A 78 -7.19 18.15 -4.56
C LEU A 78 -6.49 17.10 -5.45
N LEU A 79 -7.18 16.59 -6.47
CA LEU A 79 -6.62 15.62 -7.41
C LEU A 79 -5.86 16.25 -8.58
N ASP A 80 -5.85 17.58 -8.69
CA ASP A 80 -5.17 18.34 -9.76
C ASP A 80 -5.66 17.92 -11.16
N VAL A 81 -6.98 17.90 -11.35
CA VAL A 81 -7.63 17.49 -12.62
C VAL A 81 -8.67 18.48 -13.15
N THR A 82 -8.76 19.67 -12.57
CA THR A 82 -9.73 20.70 -12.96
C THR A 82 -9.72 21.03 -14.46
N LYS A 83 -8.53 21.00 -15.09
CA LYS A 83 -8.36 21.26 -16.54
C LYS A 83 -8.89 20.14 -17.44
N HIS A 84 -9.13 18.95 -16.89
CA HIS A 84 -9.49 17.74 -17.63
C HIS A 84 -10.98 17.38 -17.51
N LEU A 85 -11.77 18.17 -16.76
CA LEU A 85 -13.19 17.87 -16.52
C LEU A 85 -14.04 17.82 -17.80
N ASN A 86 -13.70 18.63 -18.81
CA ASN A 86 -14.38 18.66 -20.11
C ASN A 86 -13.80 17.67 -21.12
N THR A 87 -12.82 16.86 -20.73
CA THR A 87 -12.18 15.87 -21.60
C THR A 87 -12.93 14.54 -21.50
N GLN A 88 -13.11 13.88 -22.65
CA GLN A 88 -13.68 12.52 -22.71
C GLN A 88 -12.79 11.54 -21.94
N ILE A 89 -13.41 10.65 -21.16
CA ILE A 89 -12.69 9.66 -20.31
C ILE A 89 -11.67 8.85 -21.11
N ARG A 90 -12.02 8.45 -22.35
CA ARG A 90 -11.12 7.70 -23.24
C ARG A 90 -9.84 8.40 -23.66
N ARG A 91 -9.78 9.73 -23.54
CA ARG A 91 -8.63 10.56 -23.93
C ARG A 91 -7.70 10.88 -22.76
N LEU A 92 -8.09 10.48 -21.55
CA LEU A 92 -7.30 10.66 -20.33
C LEU A 92 -6.21 9.60 -20.24
N SER A 93 -5.08 9.95 -19.64
CA SER A 93 -4.10 8.98 -19.17
C SER A 93 -4.72 8.06 -18.11
N LEU A 94 -4.08 6.92 -17.85
CA LEU A 94 -4.55 5.99 -16.81
C LEU A 94 -4.66 6.66 -15.43
N GLY A 95 -3.69 7.52 -15.09
CA GLY A 95 -3.70 8.28 -13.84
C GLY A 95 -4.82 9.31 -13.77
N GLU A 96 -5.00 10.12 -14.80
CA GLU A 96 -6.11 11.08 -14.85
C GLU A 96 -7.46 10.36 -14.80
N ARG A 97 -7.59 9.24 -15.50
CA ARG A 97 -8.79 8.40 -15.44
C ARG A 97 -9.06 7.88 -14.04
N MET A 98 -8.07 7.30 -13.37
CA MET A 98 -8.22 6.82 -11.98
C MET A 98 -8.68 7.95 -11.06
N LYS A 99 -8.13 9.15 -11.21
CA LYS A 99 -8.57 10.33 -10.46
C LYS A 99 -10.03 10.69 -10.76
N MET A 100 -10.46 10.67 -12.02
CA MET A 100 -11.88 10.91 -12.35
C MET A 100 -12.79 9.84 -11.77
N GLU A 101 -12.40 8.57 -11.82
CA GLU A 101 -13.16 7.46 -11.20
C GLU A 101 -13.31 7.67 -9.68
N LEU A 102 -12.25 8.13 -9.01
CA LEU A 102 -12.31 8.50 -7.60
C LEU A 102 -13.26 9.67 -7.35
N ILE A 103 -13.22 10.73 -8.17
CA ILE A 103 -14.16 11.84 -8.04
C ILE A 103 -15.59 11.34 -8.16
N GLY A 104 -15.89 10.52 -9.18
CA GLY A 104 -17.22 9.95 -9.40
C GLY A 104 -17.68 9.09 -8.22
N ALA A 105 -16.78 8.29 -7.66
CA ALA A 105 -17.07 7.45 -6.51
C ALA A 105 -17.23 8.23 -5.18
N LEU A 106 -16.70 9.46 -5.10
CA LEU A 106 -16.72 10.27 -3.89
C LEU A 106 -17.71 11.44 -3.94
N ILE A 107 -18.31 11.71 -5.11
CA ILE A 107 -19.17 12.88 -5.32
C ILE A 107 -20.39 12.91 -4.39
N HIS A 108 -20.91 11.73 -4.01
CA HIS A 108 -22.01 11.58 -3.07
C HIS A 108 -21.58 11.59 -1.59
N TRP A 109 -20.28 11.71 -1.32
CA TRP A 109 -19.70 11.86 0.03
C TRP A 109 -19.93 10.64 0.94
N PRO A 110 -19.37 9.48 0.59
CA PRO A 110 -19.57 8.22 1.31
C PRO A 110 -18.90 8.21 2.69
N ASN A 111 -19.45 7.42 3.61
CA ASN A 111 -18.86 7.15 4.92
C ASN A 111 -17.81 6.04 4.88
N VAL A 112 -17.94 5.08 3.95
CA VAL A 112 -17.00 3.96 3.78
C VAL A 112 -16.57 3.86 2.32
N ILE A 113 -15.27 3.81 2.08
CA ILE A 113 -14.67 3.75 0.76
C ILE A 113 -13.88 2.45 0.66
N PHE A 114 -14.22 1.62 -0.32
CA PHE A 114 -13.52 0.40 -0.66
C PHE A 114 -12.67 0.63 -1.91
N LEU A 115 -11.36 0.43 -1.83
CA LEU A 115 -10.42 0.63 -2.94
C LEU A 115 -9.72 -0.68 -3.27
N ASP A 116 -9.89 -1.18 -4.48
CA ASP A 116 -9.20 -2.38 -4.95
C ASP A 116 -8.04 -1.98 -5.86
N GLU A 117 -6.81 -2.06 -5.34
CA GLU A 117 -5.56 -1.72 -6.03
C GLU A 117 -5.59 -0.30 -6.64
N PRO A 118 -5.79 0.76 -5.83
CA PRO A 118 -6.05 2.11 -6.35
C PRO A 118 -4.85 2.78 -7.04
N THR A 119 -3.63 2.29 -6.81
CA THR A 119 -2.38 2.82 -7.36
C THR A 119 -1.84 1.99 -8.53
N ILE A 120 -2.51 0.88 -8.90
CA ILE A 120 -2.01 -0.02 -9.94
C ILE A 120 -1.93 0.67 -11.30
N GLY A 121 -0.78 0.56 -11.96
CA GLY A 121 -0.54 1.17 -13.26
C GLY A 121 -0.38 2.70 -13.23
N LEU A 122 -0.33 3.31 -12.05
CA LEU A 122 0.03 4.72 -11.91
C LEU A 122 1.55 4.89 -11.88
N ASP A 123 2.03 6.01 -12.42
CA ASP A 123 3.41 6.43 -12.18
C ASP A 123 3.62 6.84 -10.71
N ILE A 124 4.88 6.96 -10.30
CA ILE A 124 5.28 7.26 -8.92
C ILE A 124 4.67 8.59 -8.42
N LEU A 125 4.63 9.62 -9.27
CA LEU A 125 4.11 10.94 -8.90
C LEU A 125 2.58 10.91 -8.75
N ALA A 126 1.89 10.21 -9.64
CA ALA A 126 0.45 10.03 -9.60
C ALA A 126 0.02 9.19 -8.38
N ALA A 127 0.73 8.10 -8.09
CA ALA A 127 0.52 7.28 -6.90
C ALA A 127 0.75 8.10 -5.61
N HIS A 128 1.81 8.90 -5.56
CA HIS A 128 2.08 9.79 -4.42
C HIS A 128 0.95 10.81 -4.21
N LYS A 129 0.52 11.52 -5.27
CA LYS A 129 -0.61 12.47 -5.18
C LYS A 129 -1.90 11.79 -4.73
N LEU A 130 -2.17 10.59 -5.21
CA LEU A 130 -3.33 9.81 -4.79
C LEU A 130 -3.28 9.47 -3.29
N ARG A 131 -2.12 9.07 -2.78
CA ARG A 131 -1.95 8.76 -1.35
C ARG A 131 -2.22 9.99 -0.49
N GLU A 132 -1.65 11.14 -0.85
CA GLU A 132 -1.87 12.40 -0.13
C GLU A 132 -3.35 12.80 -0.15
N PHE A 133 -4.01 12.65 -1.29
CA PHE A 133 -5.45 12.86 -1.39
C PHE A 133 -6.25 11.97 -0.43
N LEU A 134 -5.98 10.65 -0.41
CA LEU A 134 -6.71 9.71 0.44
C LEU A 134 -6.50 10.00 1.92
N LYS A 135 -5.28 10.37 2.33
CA LYS A 135 -4.98 10.81 3.70
C LYS A 135 -5.77 12.04 4.08
N GLU A 136 -5.73 13.07 3.23
CA GLU A 136 -6.37 14.33 3.51
C GLU A 136 -7.90 14.18 3.55
N PHE A 137 -8.46 13.40 2.62
CA PHE A 137 -9.89 13.07 2.62
C PHE A 137 -10.29 12.31 3.89
N ASN A 138 -9.53 11.29 4.30
CA ASN A 138 -9.78 10.58 5.57
C ASN A 138 -9.71 11.53 6.78
N ARG A 139 -8.72 12.43 6.81
CA ARG A 139 -8.51 13.38 7.91
C ARG A 139 -9.65 14.39 8.04
N LEU A 140 -10.09 14.97 6.92
CA LEU A 140 -11.15 15.98 6.88
C LEU A 140 -12.52 15.37 7.12
N GLU A 141 -12.84 14.29 6.41
CA GLU A 141 -14.19 13.74 6.34
C GLU A 141 -14.43 12.59 7.35
N LYS A 142 -13.37 12.09 7.98
CA LYS A 142 -13.41 10.92 8.88
C LYS A 142 -14.05 9.69 8.24
N ALA A 143 -14.01 9.59 6.90
CA ALA A 143 -14.49 8.45 6.17
C ALA A 143 -13.59 7.23 6.40
N THR A 144 -14.17 6.04 6.58
CA THR A 144 -13.41 4.80 6.71
C THR A 144 -12.95 4.34 5.33
N ILE A 145 -11.64 4.21 5.12
CA ILE A 145 -11.07 3.72 3.86
C ILE A 145 -10.54 2.31 4.09
N ILE A 146 -10.98 1.36 3.28
CA ILE A 146 -10.45 0.00 3.24
C ILE A 146 -9.87 -0.22 1.85
N LEU A 147 -8.57 -0.47 1.78
CA LEU A 147 -7.88 -0.70 0.52
C LEU A 147 -7.20 -2.07 0.49
N THR A 148 -7.15 -2.66 -0.70
CA THR A 148 -6.24 -3.77 -1.02
C THR A 148 -5.10 -3.21 -1.86
N SER A 149 -3.87 -3.56 -1.50
CA SER A 149 -2.68 -3.21 -2.26
C SER A 149 -1.64 -4.31 -2.10
N HIS A 150 -0.91 -4.59 -3.17
CA HIS A 150 0.33 -5.36 -3.16
C HIS A 150 1.57 -4.48 -3.05
N ASN A 151 1.41 -3.15 -3.08
CA ASN A 151 2.50 -2.19 -2.94
C ASN A 151 2.69 -1.83 -1.46
N MET A 152 3.86 -2.18 -0.91
CA MET A 152 4.18 -1.94 0.51
C MET A 152 4.21 -0.46 0.86
N GLU A 153 4.62 0.40 -0.07
CA GLU A 153 4.65 1.84 0.16
C GLU A 153 3.24 2.42 0.37
N ASP A 154 2.21 1.84 -0.29
CA ASP A 154 0.82 2.23 -0.04
C ASP A 154 0.40 1.84 1.38
N ILE A 155 0.75 0.62 1.80
CA ILE A 155 0.39 0.09 3.11
C ILE A 155 1.03 0.93 4.21
N GLU A 156 2.34 1.18 4.12
CA GLU A 156 3.08 1.97 5.11
C GLU A 156 2.59 3.41 5.19
N LYS A 157 2.31 4.04 4.04
CA LYS A 157 1.92 5.45 4.01
C LYS A 157 0.46 5.64 4.39
N LEU A 158 -0.47 4.77 3.97
CA LEU A 158 -1.92 5.01 4.12
C LEU A 158 -2.55 4.30 5.32
N CYS A 159 -2.07 3.12 5.70
CA CYS A 159 -2.81 2.25 6.59
C CYS A 159 -2.37 2.38 8.04
N SER A 160 -3.32 2.73 8.92
CA SER A 160 -3.11 2.65 10.37
C SER A 160 -3.23 1.23 10.92
N ARG A 161 -3.99 0.37 10.23
CA ARG A 161 -4.19 -1.05 10.53
C ARG A 161 -4.06 -1.87 9.25
N VAL A 162 -3.35 -2.97 9.33
CA VAL A 162 -3.03 -3.89 8.24
C VAL A 162 -3.59 -5.27 8.59
N LEU A 163 -4.30 -5.85 7.62
CA LEU A 163 -4.79 -7.22 7.67
C LEU A 163 -4.07 -8.00 6.58
N ILE A 164 -3.32 -9.04 6.95
CA ILE A 164 -2.71 -9.95 5.98
C ILE A 164 -3.53 -11.23 5.97
N MET A 165 -3.95 -11.62 4.77
CA MET A 165 -4.74 -12.82 4.55
C MET A 165 -3.97 -13.83 3.69
N ARG A 166 -4.03 -15.10 4.07
CA ARG A 166 -3.48 -16.23 3.31
C ARG A 166 -4.51 -17.35 3.29
N THR A 167 -4.81 -17.89 2.11
CA THR A 167 -5.74 -19.03 1.93
C THR A 167 -7.10 -18.88 2.64
N GLY A 168 -7.61 -17.64 2.77
CA GLY A 168 -8.88 -17.34 3.42
C GLY A 168 -8.80 -17.05 4.93
N GLU A 169 -7.63 -17.20 5.55
CA GLU A 169 -7.40 -16.93 6.96
C GLU A 169 -6.61 -15.63 7.15
N ILE A 170 -6.88 -14.92 8.25
CA ILE A 170 -6.12 -13.73 8.66
C ILE A 170 -4.90 -14.22 9.43
N ILE A 171 -3.71 -13.99 8.87
CA ILE A 171 -2.42 -14.36 9.48
C ILE A 171 -1.79 -13.19 10.25
N TYR A 172 -2.24 -11.97 10.01
CA TYR A 172 -1.82 -10.78 10.75
C TYR A 172 -2.94 -9.76 10.82
N ASP A 173 -3.10 -9.16 12.00
CA ASP A 173 -4.01 -8.06 12.28
C ASP A 173 -3.36 -7.11 13.28
N GLY A 174 -2.92 -5.94 12.82
CA GLY A 174 -2.17 -4.99 13.64
C GLY A 174 -1.80 -3.73 12.88
N THR A 175 -0.91 -2.91 13.43
CA THR A 175 -0.39 -1.72 12.73
C THR A 175 0.64 -2.10 11.68
N ALA A 176 0.94 -1.22 10.71
CA ALA A 176 2.06 -1.45 9.80
C ALA A 176 3.40 -1.55 10.58
N ASN A 177 3.60 -0.69 11.58
CA ASN A 177 4.78 -0.74 12.45
C ASN A 177 4.86 -2.03 13.26
N GLY A 178 3.74 -2.65 13.64
CA GLY A 178 3.74 -3.93 14.36
C GLY A 178 4.36 -5.08 13.54
N LEU A 179 4.45 -4.95 12.21
CA LEU A 179 5.16 -5.91 11.36
C LEU A 179 6.69 -5.74 11.48
N THR A 180 7.19 -4.50 11.57
CA THR A 180 8.63 -4.20 11.70
C THR A 180 9.11 -4.29 13.16
N GLU A 181 8.25 -3.98 14.13
CA GLU A 181 8.51 -4.00 15.59
C GLU A 181 8.73 -5.39 16.19
N LYS A 182 8.69 -6.48 15.41
CA LYS A 182 9.18 -7.80 15.89
C LYS A 182 10.69 -7.80 16.22
N GLY A 183 11.35 -6.64 16.15
CA GLY A 183 12.62 -6.34 16.81
C GLY A 183 13.82 -6.78 16.01
N GLU A 184 13.62 -7.17 14.75
CA GLU A 184 14.68 -7.60 13.84
C GLU A 184 15.19 -6.41 13.03
N CYS A 185 16.51 -6.33 12.92
CA CYS A 185 17.23 -5.39 12.09
C CYS A 185 18.11 -6.17 11.11
N ARG A 186 18.47 -5.54 10.01
CA ARG A 186 19.43 -6.06 9.05
C ARG A 186 20.75 -5.32 9.21
N LEU A 187 21.76 -5.97 9.78
CA LEU A 187 23.11 -5.43 9.84
C LEU A 187 23.81 -5.73 8.51
N ARG A 188 24.15 -4.69 7.76
CA ARG A 188 24.98 -4.76 6.56
C ARG A 188 26.44 -4.57 6.96
N VAL A 189 27.31 -5.51 6.61
CA VAL A 189 28.76 -5.43 6.87
C VAL A 189 29.52 -5.77 5.60
N ARG A 190 30.50 -4.94 5.23
CA ARG A 190 31.47 -5.21 4.17
C ARG A 190 32.80 -5.56 4.83
N LEU A 191 33.36 -6.71 4.50
CA LEU A 191 34.62 -7.22 5.07
C LEU A 191 35.73 -7.18 4.01
N MET A 192 36.98 -6.98 4.45
CA MET A 192 38.18 -7.10 3.59
C MET A 192 38.42 -8.53 3.09
N GLN A 193 37.80 -9.50 3.74
CA GLN A 193 37.90 -10.91 3.42
C GLN A 193 36.52 -11.38 2.92
N SER A 194 36.49 -12.43 2.10
CA SER A 194 35.25 -13.01 1.58
C SER A 194 34.96 -14.35 2.27
N PRO A 195 34.56 -14.35 3.55
CA PRO A 195 34.26 -15.58 4.29
C PRO A 195 32.97 -16.23 3.79
N THR A 196 32.87 -17.55 4.00
CA THR A 196 31.66 -18.31 3.66
C THR A 196 30.56 -18.14 4.72
N VAL A 197 29.31 -18.48 4.37
CA VAL A 197 28.16 -18.44 5.30
C VAL A 197 28.43 -19.28 6.55
N ASP A 198 29.06 -20.44 6.39
CA ASP A 198 29.34 -21.36 7.50
C ASP A 198 30.41 -20.81 8.46
N GLU A 199 31.46 -20.16 7.94
CA GLU A 199 32.46 -19.48 8.76
C GLU A 199 31.84 -18.34 9.58
N LEU A 200 30.99 -17.54 8.93
CA LEU A 200 30.27 -16.46 9.60
C LEU A 200 29.25 -16.98 10.62
N ALA A 201 28.54 -18.07 10.32
CA ALA A 201 27.63 -18.72 11.26
C ALA A 201 28.38 -19.23 12.50
N HIS A 202 29.57 -19.81 12.30
CA HIS A 202 30.42 -20.28 13.40
C HIS A 202 30.92 -19.13 14.29
N VAL A 203 31.38 -18.03 13.69
CA VAL A 203 31.89 -16.86 14.42
C VAL A 203 30.78 -16.10 15.13
N THR A 204 29.66 -15.88 14.47
CA THR A 204 28.55 -15.07 15.01
C THR A 204 27.66 -15.86 15.97
N GLY A 205 27.55 -17.18 15.77
CA GLY A 205 26.58 -18.04 16.44
C GLY A 205 25.15 -17.88 15.89
N LEU A 206 25.00 -17.25 14.73
CA LEU A 206 23.72 -17.10 14.04
C LEU A 206 23.43 -18.33 13.18
N ALA A 207 22.14 -18.63 12.98
CA ALA A 207 21.75 -19.65 12.02
C ALA A 207 22.18 -19.24 10.59
N PRO A 208 22.63 -20.17 9.74
CA PRO A 208 22.98 -19.87 8.35
C PRO A 208 21.87 -19.15 7.58
N SER A 209 20.61 -19.42 7.91
CA SER A 209 19.42 -18.76 7.33
C SER A 209 19.28 -17.28 7.68
N ALA A 210 20.03 -16.77 8.66
CA ALA A 210 20.06 -15.37 9.05
C ALA A 210 21.17 -14.57 8.33
N ILE A 211 22.05 -15.24 7.58
CA ILE A 211 23.22 -14.67 6.92
C ILE A 211 23.02 -14.75 5.41
N PHE A 212 23.14 -13.61 4.73
CA PHE A 212 22.95 -13.51 3.29
C PHE A 212 24.17 -12.87 2.63
N LEU A 213 24.83 -13.62 1.74
CA LEU A 213 25.82 -13.12 0.79
C LEU A 213 25.05 -12.63 -0.45
N GLN A 214 25.30 -11.39 -0.91
CA GLN A 214 24.72 -10.69 -2.09
C GLN A 214 24.09 -11.61 -3.18
N ASN A 215 22.94 -11.39 -3.84
CA ASN A 215 22.08 -10.23 -4.12
C ASN A 215 20.59 -10.66 -4.03
N LYS A 216 19.80 -10.00 -3.16
CA LYS A 216 18.34 -9.75 -3.22
C LYS A 216 17.85 -9.20 -1.87
N GLY A 217 18.09 -7.91 -1.66
CA GLY A 217 17.11 -7.05 -0.96
C GLY A 217 16.32 -6.30 -2.05
N PRO A 218 15.03 -5.96 -1.86
CA PRO A 218 14.20 -5.40 -2.92
C PRO A 218 14.58 -3.98 -3.38
N GLU A 219 15.53 -3.29 -2.73
CA GLU A 219 15.78 -1.86 -2.96
C GLU A 219 17.17 -1.51 -3.52
N ALA A 220 17.97 -2.49 -3.97
CA ALA A 220 19.19 -2.18 -4.69
C ALA A 220 18.89 -1.84 -6.17
N ALA A 221 18.18 -0.73 -6.39
CA ALA A 221 18.11 -0.07 -7.68
C ALA A 221 18.96 1.20 -7.64
N ALA A 222 19.92 1.23 -8.56
CA ALA A 222 20.73 2.37 -9.00
C ALA A 222 21.94 2.77 -8.15
N GLY A 223 23.13 2.40 -8.67
CA GLY A 223 24.39 3.10 -8.41
C GLY A 223 25.33 2.36 -7.47
N ASP A 224 26.03 1.35 -7.99
CA ASP A 224 27.43 1.00 -7.65
C ASP A 224 27.81 -0.18 -8.54
N ASP A 225 28.04 0.11 -9.83
CA ASP A 225 28.82 -0.76 -10.72
C ASP A 225 30.31 -0.61 -10.38
N ASP A 226 30.67 -0.90 -9.13
CA ASP A 226 32.08 -1.02 -8.75
C ASP A 226 32.47 -2.51 -8.77
N GLU A 227 33.47 -2.81 -9.60
CA GLU A 227 34.28 -4.04 -9.60
C GLU A 227 35.07 -4.16 -8.27
N ASP A 228 34.38 -4.11 -7.13
CA ASP A 228 34.97 -4.15 -5.80
C ASP A 228 34.93 -5.60 -5.29
N ASP A 229 36.11 -6.17 -5.01
CA ASP A 229 36.33 -7.58 -4.62
C ASP A 229 35.68 -7.96 -3.26
N HIS A 230 35.03 -6.98 -2.59
CA HIS A 230 34.51 -7.05 -1.24
C HIS A 230 32.98 -6.86 -1.20
N LYS A 231 32.24 -7.95 -1.40
CA LYS A 231 30.78 -7.95 -1.42
C LYS A 231 30.16 -7.70 -0.03
N PRO A 232 29.06 -6.93 0.07
CA PRO A 232 28.34 -6.73 1.33
C PRO A 232 27.64 -8.02 1.80
N ILE A 233 27.74 -8.26 3.11
CA ILE A 233 27.15 -9.38 3.84
C ILE A 233 26.03 -8.83 4.71
N PHE A 234 24.87 -9.47 4.70
CA PHE A 234 23.71 -9.06 5.51
C PHE A 234 23.42 -10.07 6.60
N PHE A 235 23.26 -9.60 7.83
CA PHE A 235 22.86 -10.38 8.98
C PHE A 235 21.46 -9.92 9.44
N THR A 236 20.50 -10.84 9.58
CA THR A 236 19.23 -10.55 10.24
C THR A 236 19.34 -10.91 11.72
N LEU A 237 19.17 -9.95 12.62
CA LEU A 237 19.26 -10.20 14.06
C LEU A 237 18.41 -9.21 14.86
N LYS A 238 18.18 -9.52 16.14
CA LYS A 238 17.52 -8.58 17.04
C LYS A 238 18.43 -7.39 17.35
N TYR A 239 17.85 -6.19 17.56
CA TYR A 239 18.62 -4.98 17.90
C TYR A 239 19.59 -5.20 19.08
N ASP A 240 19.15 -5.91 20.11
CA ASP A 240 19.96 -6.21 21.31
C ASP A 240 21.24 -7.01 21.00
N ASN A 241 21.25 -7.76 19.90
CA ASN A 241 22.37 -8.61 19.51
C ASN A 241 23.38 -7.90 18.61
N ILE A 242 23.10 -6.69 18.11
CA ILE A 242 23.97 -6.00 17.13
C ILE A 242 25.39 -5.85 17.65
N VAL A 243 25.53 -5.29 18.86
CA VAL A 243 26.84 -5.00 19.45
C VAL A 243 27.64 -6.28 19.68
N ALA A 244 26.99 -7.33 20.19
CA ALA A 244 27.62 -8.61 20.46
C ALA A 244 28.11 -9.29 19.17
N ILE A 245 27.31 -9.23 18.10
CA ILE A 245 27.69 -9.82 16.81
C ILE A 245 28.80 -9.01 16.14
N LEU A 246 28.75 -7.68 16.18
CA LEU A 246 29.81 -6.82 15.67
C LEU A 246 31.15 -7.06 16.36
N GLN A 247 31.16 -7.18 17.69
CA GLN A 247 32.39 -7.49 18.43
C GLN A 247 33.02 -8.81 17.99
N LYS A 248 32.20 -9.86 17.79
CA LYS A 248 32.68 -11.15 17.30
C LYS A 248 33.27 -11.05 15.89
N ILE A 249 32.59 -10.32 14.99
CA ILE A 249 33.07 -10.11 13.62
C ILE A 249 34.39 -9.31 13.64
N MET A 250 34.47 -8.22 14.41
CA MET A 250 35.67 -7.38 14.50
C MET A 250 36.88 -8.09 15.12
N THR A 251 36.67 -9.14 15.92
CA THR A 251 37.76 -9.92 16.51
C THR A 251 38.43 -10.83 15.49
N THR A 252 37.71 -11.25 14.45
CA THR A 252 38.18 -12.22 13.45
C THR A 252 38.42 -11.58 12.07
N TYR A 253 37.66 -10.53 11.72
CA TYR A 253 37.62 -9.93 10.39
C TYR A 253 37.77 -8.40 10.44
N THR A 254 38.42 -7.85 9.42
CA THR A 254 38.51 -6.39 9.23
C THR A 254 37.29 -5.87 8.48
N ILE A 255 36.53 -4.97 9.11
CA ILE A 255 35.34 -4.32 8.53
C ILE A 255 35.77 -3.10 7.71
N ILE A 256 35.34 -3.05 6.45
CA ILE A 256 35.49 -1.90 5.55
C ILE A 256 34.38 -0.88 5.82
N ASN A 257 33.13 -1.37 5.87
CA ASN A 257 31.94 -0.54 6.03
C ASN A 257 30.86 -1.32 6.78
N MET A 258 30.05 -0.62 7.57
CA MET A 258 28.89 -1.19 8.26
C MET A 258 27.70 -0.22 8.22
N GLY A 259 26.50 -0.77 8.13
CA GLY A 259 25.25 -0.04 8.22
C GLY A 259 24.17 -0.89 8.87
N ILE A 260 23.24 -0.26 9.56
CA ILE A 260 22.04 -0.91 10.08
C ILE A 260 20.89 -0.48 9.19
N GLU A 261 20.20 -1.46 8.62
CA GLU A 261 19.02 -1.26 7.78
C GLU A 261 17.82 -1.86 8.54
N GLU A 262 16.71 -1.13 8.57
CA GLU A 262 15.45 -1.69 9.03
C GLU A 262 14.92 -2.62 7.93
N PRO A 263 14.43 -3.82 8.28
CA PRO A 263 13.86 -4.72 7.29
C PRO A 263 12.63 -4.05 6.68
N SER A 264 12.63 -3.90 5.35
CA SER A 264 11.44 -3.43 4.64
C SER A 264 10.25 -4.34 4.94
N LEU A 265 9.04 -3.74 4.98
CA LEU A 265 7.80 -4.47 5.22
C LEU A 265 7.63 -5.66 4.25
N GLU A 266 8.10 -5.51 3.02
CA GLU A 266 8.09 -6.56 2.00
C GLU A 266 8.80 -7.84 2.45
N ASN A 267 9.99 -7.72 3.05
CA ASN A 267 10.77 -8.88 3.50
C ASN A 267 10.09 -9.59 4.68
N VAL A 268 9.48 -8.84 5.59
CA VAL A 268 8.72 -9.41 6.72
C VAL A 268 7.52 -10.19 6.20
N ILE A 269 6.79 -9.62 5.24
CA ILE A 269 5.62 -10.25 4.64
C ILE A 269 6.03 -11.52 3.89
N GLN A 270 7.08 -11.50 3.06
CA GLN A 270 7.54 -12.69 2.34
C GLN A 270 7.81 -13.90 3.26
N ARG A 271 8.34 -13.66 4.46
CA ARG A 271 8.55 -14.74 5.46
C ARG A 271 7.25 -15.30 6.03
N LEU A 272 6.22 -14.47 6.21
CA LEU A 272 4.90 -14.95 6.65
C LEU A 272 4.21 -15.84 5.59
N PHE A 273 4.66 -15.75 4.33
CA PHE A 273 4.16 -16.56 3.22
C PHE A 273 5.01 -17.80 2.91
N GLN A 274 6.22 -17.93 3.48
CA GLN A 274 7.00 -19.17 3.48
C GLN A 274 6.43 -20.18 4.51
#